data_AF-A0A4Q4TW56-F1
#
_entry.id   AF-A0A4Q4TW56-F1
#
_cell.length_a   1.000
_cell.length_b   1.000
_cell.length_c   1.000
_cell.angle_alpha   90.00
_cell.angle_beta   90.00
_cell.angle_gamma   90.00
#
_symmetry.space_group_name_H-M   'P 1'
#
loop_
_entity.id
_entity.type
_entity.pdbx_description
1 polymer ?
#
loop_
_entity_poly.entity_id
_entity_poly.type
_entity_poly.pdbx_seq_one_letter_code
_entity_poly.pdbx_strand_id
1 'polypeptide(L)'
;MTILRLAYISIEGLVLDGRVRALRDNLSKQWSELVYNGLYFSPEAAFLQPARMLARPKERYVVSNRVGWVNGEVRLRLYKGNAYVLGRSSQEKLHSEEDASMDSLDTFDPSETERRTRIAAIRLKKYGLQMASAGIKF
;
A
#
# COMPACT_ATOMS: atom_id res chain seq x y z
N MET A 1 -1.47 10.99 18.40
CA MET A 1 -1.26 9.89 17.42
C MET A 1 -1.91 10.13 16.05
N THR A 2 -3.00 10.90 15.94
CA THR A 2 -3.76 11.10 14.69
C THR A 2 -2.96 11.79 13.57
N ILE A 3 -2.25 12.89 13.90
CA ILE A 3 -1.47 13.66 12.92
C ILE A 3 -0.31 12.84 12.36
N LEU A 4 0.46 12.20 13.25
CA LEU A 4 1.60 11.37 12.87
C LEU A 4 1.18 10.18 12.01
N ARG A 5 0.08 9.51 12.37
CA ARG A 5 -0.47 8.39 11.59
C ARG A 5 -0.89 8.84 10.19
N LEU A 6 -1.55 10.00 10.07
CA LEU A 6 -1.94 10.54 8.78
C LEU A 6 -0.72 10.88 7.90
N ALA A 7 0.28 11.55 8.46
CA ALA A 7 1.53 11.85 7.76
C ALA A 7 2.25 10.58 7.30
N TYR A 8 2.33 9.59 8.19
CA TYR A 8 3.03 8.34 7.92
C TYR A 8 2.36 7.52 6.80
N ILE A 9 1.04 7.32 6.85
CA ILE A 9 0.30 6.63 5.78
C ILE A 9 0.41 7.40 4.46
N SER A 10 0.39 8.73 4.53
CA SER A 10 0.51 9.58 3.36
C SER A 10 1.85 9.38 2.64
N ILE A 11 2.98 9.33 3.36
CA ILE A 11 4.30 9.15 2.75
C ILE A 11 4.55 7.72 2.26
N GLU A 12 3.99 6.70 2.92
CA GLU A 12 3.97 5.32 2.43
C GLU A 12 3.41 5.26 1.00
N GLY A 13 2.43 6.13 0.72
CA GLY A 13 1.86 6.45 -0.58
C GLY A 13 2.85 6.55 -1.74
N LEU A 14 3.99 7.19 -1.49
CA LEU A 14 4.98 7.58 -2.49
C LEU A 14 6.20 6.65 -2.49
N VAL A 15 6.52 6.05 -1.34
CA VAL A 15 7.76 5.27 -1.14
C VAL A 15 7.55 3.76 -1.29
N LEU A 16 6.35 3.24 -1.01
CA LEU A 16 6.08 1.80 -1.03
C LEU A 16 5.28 1.37 -2.26
N ASP A 17 5.63 0.20 -2.79
CA ASP A 17 4.83 -0.50 -3.80
C ASP A 17 3.42 -0.83 -3.27
N GLY A 18 2.43 -0.81 -4.16
CA GLY A 18 1.02 -1.02 -3.82
C GLY A 18 0.72 -2.40 -3.25
N ARG A 19 1.35 -3.48 -3.75
CA ARG A 19 1.13 -4.84 -3.22
C ARG A 19 1.80 -5.03 -1.87
N VAL A 20 3.00 -4.48 -1.70
CA VAL A 20 3.71 -4.47 -0.42
C VAL A 20 2.90 -3.71 0.63
N ARG A 21 2.32 -2.56 0.27
CA ARG A 21 1.44 -1.79 1.16
C ARG A 21 0.20 -2.59 1.57
N ALA A 22 -0.45 -3.29 0.64
CA ALA A 22 -1.62 -4.12 0.95
C ALA A 22 -1.29 -5.26 1.94
N LEU A 23 -0.13 -5.91 1.78
CA LEU A 23 0.37 -6.91 2.74
C LEU A 23 0.63 -6.29 4.12
N ARG A 24 1.30 -5.13 4.16
CA ARG A 24 1.59 -4.39 5.40
C ARG A 24 0.32 -3.95 6.12
N ASP A 25 -0.72 -3.54 5.40
CA ASP A 25 -2.02 -3.17 5.98
C ASP A 25 -2.72 -4.36 6.64
N ASN A 26 -2.63 -5.56 6.06
CA ASN A 26 -3.17 -6.78 6.67
C ASN A 26 -2.42 -7.16 7.95
N LEU A 27 -1.08 -7.18 7.90
CA LEU A 27 -0.24 -7.48 9.07
C LEU A 27 -0.44 -6.46 10.21
N SER A 28 -0.68 -5.20 9.86
CA SER A 28 -0.92 -4.13 10.82
C SER A 28 -2.17 -4.33 11.68
N LYS A 29 -3.21 -4.99 11.15
CA LYS A 29 -4.43 -5.30 11.90
C LYS A 29 -4.16 -6.38 12.94
N GLN A 30 -3.57 -7.49 12.52
CA GLN A 30 -3.20 -8.60 13.40
C GLN A 30 -2.25 -8.15 14.53
N TRP A 31 -1.28 -7.29 14.19
CA TRP A 31 -0.40 -6.68 15.19
C TRP A 31 -1.17 -5.84 16.23
N SER A 32 -2.15 -5.05 15.77
CA SER A 32 -2.98 -4.24 16.66
C SER A 32 -3.79 -5.10 17.64
N GLU A 33 -4.30 -6.24 17.17
CA GLU A 33 -5.06 -7.20 18.00
C GLU A 33 -4.16 -7.82 19.09
N LEU A 34 -2.96 -8.27 18.73
CA LEU A 34 -2.01 -8.82 19.71
C LEU A 34 -1.63 -7.79 20.78
N VAL A 35 -1.31 -6.56 20.38
CA VAL A 35 -0.97 -5.49 21.33
C VAL A 35 -2.15 -5.14 22.22
N TYR A 36 -3.36 -5.06 21.65
CA TYR A 36 -4.58 -4.78 22.41
C TYR A 36 -4.85 -5.86 23.47
N ASN A 37 -4.60 -7.12 23.13
CA ASN A 37 -4.75 -8.25 24.04
C ASN A 37 -3.59 -8.43 25.04
N GLY A 38 -2.59 -7.53 25.04
CA GLY A 38 -1.43 -7.61 25.93
C GLY A 38 -0.38 -8.67 25.54
N LEU A 39 -0.51 -9.27 24.35
CA LEU A 39 0.37 -10.33 23.84
C LEU A 39 1.66 -9.78 23.21
N TYR A 40 2.21 -8.68 23.73
CA TYR A 40 3.38 -8.04 23.14
C TYR A 40 4.63 -8.94 23.15
N PHE A 41 4.79 -9.77 24.19
CA PHE A 41 5.92 -10.70 24.34
C PHE A 41 5.59 -12.13 23.91
N SER A 42 4.50 -12.32 23.15
CA SER A 42 4.08 -13.64 22.70
C SER A 42 4.91 -14.10 21.48
N PRO A 43 5.00 -15.41 21.21
CA PRO A 43 5.70 -15.91 20.04
C PRO A 43 5.08 -15.41 18.72
N GLU A 44 3.75 -15.18 18.70
CA GLU A 44 3.05 -14.62 17.54
C GLU A 44 3.46 -13.17 17.28
N ALA A 45 3.59 -12.36 18.33
CA ALA A 45 4.12 -11.02 18.21
C ALA A 45 5.59 -11.04 17.76
N ALA A 46 6.43 -11.89 18.34
CA ALA A 46 7.81 -12.04 17.92
C ALA A 46 7.94 -12.47 16.43
N PHE A 47 6.99 -13.23 15.89
CA PHE A 47 6.95 -13.61 14.48
C PHE A 47 6.50 -12.46 13.55
N LEU A 48 5.50 -11.68 13.95
CA LEU A 48 5.00 -10.54 13.16
C LEU A 48 5.89 -9.30 13.24
N GLN A 49 6.68 -9.17 14.29
CA GLN A 49 7.53 -8.01 14.56
C GLN A 49 8.62 -7.80 13.48
N PRO A 50 9.36 -8.81 12.99
CA PRO A 50 10.29 -8.69 11.85
C PRO A 50 9.61 -8.24 10.55
N ALA A 51 8.42 -8.77 10.26
CA ALA A 51 7.65 -8.39 9.07
C ALA A 51 7.22 -6.92 9.10
N ARG A 52 6.99 -6.37 10.31
CA ARG A 52 6.75 -4.94 10.53
C ARG A 52 8.02 -4.11 10.57
N MET A 53 9.12 -4.67 11.10
CA MET A 53 10.43 -4.03 11.20
C MET A 53 11.20 -3.98 9.87
N LEU A 54 10.70 -4.60 8.79
CA LEU A 54 11.16 -4.31 7.42
C LEU A 54 11.09 -2.79 7.06
N ALA A 55 10.35 -1.97 7.81
CA ALA A 55 10.32 -0.51 7.70
C ALA A 55 11.29 0.24 8.66
N ARG A 56 12.09 -0.45 9.49
CA ARG A 56 13.10 0.16 10.36
C ARG A 56 14.44 -0.59 10.25
N PRO A 57 15.57 0.09 9.98
CA PRO A 57 16.86 -0.56 10.06
C PRO A 57 17.20 -0.73 11.54
N LYS A 58 17.27 -1.95 12.02
CA LYS A 58 18.26 -2.32 13.04
C LYS A 58 18.36 -3.84 13.03
N GLU A 59 19.54 -4.30 12.64
CA GLU A 59 19.99 -5.68 12.60
C GLU A 59 19.10 -6.73 11.89
N ARG A 60 19.52 -7.07 10.66
CA ARG A 60 20.02 -8.42 10.35
C ARG A 60 19.10 -9.62 10.66
N TYR A 61 18.01 -9.81 9.89
CA TYR A 61 17.65 -11.17 9.44
C TYR A 61 16.81 -11.18 8.15
N VAL A 62 17.46 -11.65 7.08
CA VAL A 62 16.97 -12.51 5.99
C VAL A 62 15.50 -12.34 5.54
N VAL A 63 15.24 -11.43 4.61
CA VAL A 63 14.81 -11.70 3.21
C VAL A 63 14.90 -10.36 2.46
N SER A 64 15.92 -10.18 1.62
CA SER A 64 16.01 -9.09 0.62
C SER A 64 15.61 -7.70 1.13
N ASN A 65 16.47 -7.07 1.93
CA ASN A 65 16.34 -5.73 2.50
C ASN A 65 16.39 -4.62 1.43
N ARG A 66 15.40 -4.58 0.53
CA ARG A 66 15.22 -3.53 -0.49
C ARG A 66 13.99 -2.65 -0.24
N VAL A 67 13.33 -2.79 0.90
CA VAL A 67 12.37 -1.78 1.36
C VAL A 67 13.19 -0.74 2.10
N GLY A 68 13.71 0.22 1.34
CA GLY A 68 14.37 1.41 1.86
C GLY A 68 13.46 2.12 2.87
N TRP A 69 14.09 2.85 3.78
CA TRP A 69 13.41 3.64 4.81
C TRP A 69 12.24 4.43 4.22
N VAL A 70 11.07 4.39 4.89
CA VAL A 70 9.96 5.30 4.56
C VAL A 70 10.39 6.71 4.96
N ASN A 71 11.16 7.34 4.08
CA ASN A 71 11.76 8.64 4.26
C ASN A 71 11.07 9.64 3.35
N GLY A 72 10.76 10.80 3.91
CA GLY A 72 10.20 11.91 3.14
C GLY A 72 9.51 12.92 4.03
N GLU A 73 9.15 14.03 3.41
CA GLU A 73 8.52 15.18 4.06
C GLU A 73 7.06 15.28 3.65
N VAL A 74 6.19 15.54 4.62
CA VAL A 74 4.75 15.72 4.40
C VAL A 74 4.32 17.07 4.93
N ARG A 75 3.78 17.90 4.03
CA ARG A 75 3.19 19.19 4.37
C ARG A 75 1.74 18.98 4.77
N LEU A 76 1.42 19.35 6.01
CA LEU A 76 0.09 19.23 6.58
C LEU A 76 -0.51 20.60 6.88
N ARG A 77 -1.83 20.74 6.66
CA ARG A 77 -2.62 21.86 7.15
C ARG A 77 -3.49 21.39 8.31
N LEU A 78 -3.39 22.06 9.44
CA LEU A 78 -4.25 21.82 10.59
C LEU A 78 -5.34 22.89 10.63
N TYR A 79 -6.60 22.48 10.67
CA TYR A 79 -7.73 23.41 10.69
C TYR A 79 -8.91 22.84 11.47
N LYS A 80 -9.43 23.59 12.44
CA LYS A 80 -10.61 23.24 13.26
C LYS A 80 -10.59 21.80 13.79
N GLY A 81 -9.46 21.37 14.36
CA GLY A 81 -9.30 20.02 14.92
C GLY A 81 -9.02 18.91 13.89
N ASN A 82 -9.01 19.22 12.60
CA ASN A 82 -8.68 18.29 11.53
C ASN A 82 -7.27 18.51 10.97
N ALA A 83 -6.68 17.44 10.41
CA ALA A 83 -5.42 17.48 9.70
C ALA A 83 -5.64 17.10 8.22
N TYR A 84 -5.08 17.88 7.31
CA TYR A 84 -5.18 17.71 5.87
C TYR A 84 -3.78 17.60 5.26
N VAL A 85 -3.60 16.68 4.32
CA VAL A 85 -2.35 16.54 3.56
C VAL A 85 -2.36 17.52 2.40
N LEU A 86 -1.41 18.45 2.36
CA LEU A 86 -1.23 19.41 1.27
C LEU A 86 -0.27 18.91 0.20
N GLY A 87 0.79 18.21 0.60
CA GLY A 87 1.81 17.75 -0.32
C GLY A 87 2.81 16.82 0.35
N ARG A 88 3.58 16.10 -0.48
CA ARG A 88 4.52 15.06 -0.08
C ARG A 88 5.77 15.19 -0.94
N SER A 89 6.94 14.90 -0.39
CA SER A 89 8.20 14.85 -1.12
C SER A 89 9.07 13.72 -0.56
N SER A 90 9.78 13.01 -1.43
CA SER A 90 10.78 12.01 -1.05
C SER A 90 11.88 11.97 -2.10
N GLN A 91 13.06 11.51 -1.70
CA GLN A 91 14.17 11.20 -2.61
C GLN A 91 14.03 9.81 -3.27
N GLU A 92 13.06 9.02 -2.81
CA GLU A 92 12.78 7.67 -3.33
C GLU A 92 12.11 7.75 -4.71
N LYS A 93 12.61 6.96 -5.67
CA LYS A 93 12.26 7.06 -7.10
C LYS A 93 11.03 6.24 -7.53
N LEU A 94 10.22 5.73 -6.60
CA LEU A 94 9.09 4.87 -6.94
C LEU A 94 7.96 5.61 -7.67
N HIS A 95 7.87 6.92 -7.48
CA HIS A 95 6.95 7.80 -8.19
C HIS A 95 7.71 8.59 -9.26
N SER A 96 7.17 8.61 -10.48
CA SER A 96 7.64 9.41 -11.61
C SER A 96 6.50 10.31 -12.07
N GLU A 97 6.78 11.61 -12.21
CA GLU A 97 5.81 12.60 -12.71
C GLU A 97 5.56 12.40 -14.22
N GLU A 98 6.60 12.05 -14.96
CA GLU A 98 6.52 11.77 -16.41
C GLU A 98 5.62 10.56 -16.68
N ASP A 99 5.75 9.48 -15.91
CA ASP A 99 4.95 8.26 -16.08
C ASP A 99 3.47 8.46 -15.72
N ALA A 100 3.19 9.44 -14.86
CA ALA A 100 1.84 9.78 -14.42
C ALA A 100 1.19 10.89 -15.28
N SER A 101 1.98 11.56 -16.11
CA SER A 101 1.52 12.65 -16.97
C SER A 101 0.65 12.11 -18.11
N MET A 102 -0.39 12.87 -18.45
CA MET A 102 -1.20 12.60 -19.65
C MET A 102 -0.77 13.49 -20.83
N ASP A 103 0.14 14.45 -20.59
CA ASP A 103 0.62 15.38 -21.60
C ASP A 103 1.78 14.78 -22.43
N SER A 104 2.58 13.91 -21.82
CA SER A 104 3.68 13.18 -22.45
C SER A 104 3.40 11.67 -22.41
N LEU A 105 3.15 11.05 -23.56
CA LEU A 105 2.84 9.61 -23.66
C LEU A 105 4.07 8.75 -23.97
N ASP A 106 5.28 9.25 -23.72
CA ASP A 106 6.51 8.57 -24.12
C ASP A 106 6.78 7.27 -23.33
N THR A 107 6.37 7.22 -22.05
CA THR A 107 6.64 6.05 -21.18
C THR A 107 5.49 5.04 -21.10
N PHE A 108 4.28 5.41 -21.53
CA PHE A 108 3.07 4.60 -21.34
C PHE A 108 2.33 4.37 -22.66
N ASP A 109 2.15 3.10 -23.05
CA ASP A 109 1.31 2.69 -24.16
C ASP A 109 -0.11 2.30 -23.69
N PRO A 110 -1.16 3.07 -24.04
CA PRO A 110 -2.54 2.73 -23.71
C PRO A 110 -3.01 1.37 -24.25
N SER A 111 -2.42 0.88 -25.35
CA SER A 111 -2.82 -0.38 -25.98
C SER A 111 -2.60 -1.60 -25.07
N GLU A 112 -1.57 -1.56 -24.22
CA GLU A 112 -1.25 -2.63 -23.27
C GLU A 112 -2.31 -2.78 -22.18
N THR A 113 -2.98 -1.66 -21.82
CA THR A 113 -4.02 -1.63 -20.79
C THR A 113 -5.25 -2.42 -21.20
N GLU A 114 -5.60 -2.41 -22.49
CA GLU A 114 -6.71 -3.20 -23.03
C GLU A 114 -6.46 -4.70 -22.80
N ARG A 115 -5.24 -5.18 -23.10
CA ARG A 115 -4.85 -6.58 -22.92
C ARG A 115 -4.96 -6.99 -21.45
N ARG A 116 -4.44 -6.19 -20.53
CA ARG A 116 -4.52 -6.45 -19.07
C ARG A 116 -5.98 -6.51 -18.60
N THR A 117 -6.80 -5.58 -19.05
CA THR A 117 -8.24 -5.53 -18.70
C THR A 117 -8.96 -6.77 -19.22
N ARG A 118 -8.70 -7.16 -20.46
CA ARG A 118 -9.28 -8.36 -21.07
C ARG A 118 -8.95 -9.61 -20.26
N ILE A 119 -7.67 -9.80 -19.88
CA ILE A 119 -7.24 -10.96 -19.07
C ILE A 119 -7.94 -10.98 -17.71
N ALA A 120 -7.96 -9.86 -16.99
CA ALA A 120 -8.62 -9.76 -15.69
C ALA A 120 -10.14 -10.02 -15.78
N ALA A 121 -10.77 -9.61 -16.88
CA ALA A 121 -12.20 -9.77 -17.11
C ALA A 121 -12.63 -11.22 -17.39
N ILE A 122 -11.73 -12.12 -17.82
CA ILE A 122 -12.09 -13.50 -18.21
C ILE A 122 -12.84 -14.22 -17.07
N ARG A 123 -12.32 -14.15 -15.83
CA ARG A 123 -12.96 -14.82 -14.69
C ARG A 123 -14.35 -14.26 -14.40
N LEU A 124 -14.50 -12.93 -14.50
CA LEU A 124 -15.74 -12.22 -14.17
C LEU A 124 -16.81 -12.52 -15.21
N LYS A 125 -16.44 -12.56 -16.51
CA LYS A 125 -17.34 -12.96 -17.59
C LYS A 125 -17.85 -14.38 -17.40
N LYS A 126 -16.97 -15.34 -17.08
CA LYS A 126 -17.37 -16.73 -16.80
C LYS A 126 -18.32 -16.83 -15.62
N TYR A 127 -18.02 -16.14 -14.52
CA TYR A 127 -18.89 -16.09 -13.35
C TYR A 127 -20.27 -15.50 -13.68
N GLY A 128 -20.32 -14.41 -14.44
CA GLY A 128 -21.58 -13.80 -14.89
C GLY A 128 -22.43 -14.76 -15.74
N LEU A 129 -21.81 -15.50 -16.65
CA LEU A 129 -22.50 -16.53 -17.44
C LEU A 129 -23.05 -17.66 -16.55
N GLN A 130 -22.29 -18.08 -15.55
CA GLN A 130 -22.76 -19.07 -14.58
C GLN A 130 -23.99 -18.56 -13.80
N MET A 131 -23.95 -17.33 -13.30
CA MET A 131 -25.09 -16.73 -12.59
C MET A 131 -26.33 -16.58 -13.50
N ALA A 132 -26.12 -16.19 -14.76
CA ALA A 132 -27.20 -16.10 -15.75
C ALA A 132 -27.84 -17.47 -16.03
N SER A 133 -27.03 -18.53 -16.14
CA SER A 133 -27.54 -19.90 -16.30
C SER A 133 -28.30 -20.42 -15.07
N ALA A 134 -27.95 -19.92 -13.88
CA ALA A 134 -28.67 -20.20 -12.63
C ALA A 134 -29.95 -19.35 -12.47
N GLY A 135 -30.32 -18.54 -13.46
CA GLY A 135 -31.53 -17.71 -13.45
C GLY A 135 -31.42 -16.44 -12.57
N ILE A 136 -30.25 -16.15 -12.02
CA ILE A 136 -30.00 -14.95 -11.23
C ILE A 136 -29.72 -13.79 -12.19
N LYS A 137 -30.71 -12.90 -12.37
CA LYS A 137 -30.57 -11.66 -13.14
C LYS A 137 -30.05 -10.55 -12.22
N PHE A 138 -28.99 -9.88 -12.64
CA PHE A 138 -28.53 -8.61 -12.09
C PHE A 138 -29.10 -7.44 -12.90
#